data_AF-U1PMQ7-F1
#
_entry.id   AF-U1PMQ7-F1
#
_cell.length_a   1.000
_cell.length_b   1.000
_cell.length_c   1.000
_cell.angle_alpha   90.00
_cell.angle_beta   90.00
_cell.angle_gamma   90.00
#
_symmetry.space_group_name_H-M   'P 1'
#
loop_
_entity.id
_entity.type
_entity.pdbx_description
1 polymer ?
#
loop_
_entity_poly.entity_id
_entity_poly.type
_entity_poly.pdbx_seq_one_letter_code
_entity_poly.pdbx_strand_id
1 'polypeptide(L)'
;MLLNSFVRNIMSVNIETHWHPTTKLNIIADALDFTQTDPLPSGVERDQIEEYCYAIEQLYGAYIETITNKTILSQREAQTWVLRNLVHQGADRLTFDAIGLYIWAIGREASGDPLSRTIVAEYNDHAVAKIDHATATMMHAGAPPYPDDVLDDPVALWVDTTAQRRLANRRLENESYSDVLERLLDNTANTVSLEEIVETYKKQFDLVAAIGVQTVRPAWDREIPLSVHVGSKDEDLKSTDDDTALGESEQSNRNTGSQSTPEAVSTADMLSFSNRVLPFSVENRPVTTGTDSMLVIYADETNHESVSISDGVTRLTRAVDAADETVQTITHRAQESGVCALGVRNKPVGSGIHLIVIAPSSLIVHTGEKSNGFIPPERLSVADRTLSVERVTHITPAAYHEDHKSKTTLIWATDSSSAGESCTEIELDGPSSTPETNSAQRELFPTSLLQTG
;
A
#
# COMPACT_ATOMS: atom_id res chain seq x y z
N MET A 1 66.99 2.98 32.06
CA MET A 1 65.73 2.35 31.63
C MET A 1 64.63 3.01 32.44
N LEU A 2 63.98 4.02 31.86
CA LEU A 2 62.88 4.78 32.46
C LEU A 2 61.60 3.95 32.27
N LEU A 3 61.03 3.43 33.35
CA LEU A 3 59.65 2.93 33.31
C LEU A 3 58.73 4.13 33.58
N ASN A 4 58.10 4.63 32.51
CA ASN A 4 57.01 5.58 32.62
C ASN A 4 55.82 4.90 33.32
N SER A 5 55.58 5.31 34.56
CA SER A 5 54.31 5.13 35.25
C SER A 5 53.24 5.92 34.52
N PHE A 6 52.51 5.28 33.60
CA PHE A 6 51.26 5.80 33.08
C PHE A 6 50.19 5.56 34.15
N VAL A 7 49.96 6.59 34.97
CA VAL A 7 48.80 6.67 35.83
C VAL A 7 47.57 6.67 34.92
N ARG A 8 46.88 5.53 34.82
CA ARG A 8 45.51 5.46 34.26
C ARG A 8 44.63 6.31 35.19
N ASN A 9 44.20 7.48 34.71
CA ASN A 9 43.12 8.23 35.32
C ASN A 9 41.84 7.44 35.10
N ILE A 10 41.47 6.59 36.05
CA ILE A 10 40.14 5.98 36.13
C ILE A 10 39.23 7.08 36.69
N MET A 11 38.36 7.66 35.85
CA MET A 11 37.41 8.68 36.31
C MET A 11 36.34 8.01 37.18
N SER A 12 36.43 8.20 38.50
CA SER A 12 35.37 7.84 39.44
C SER A 12 34.28 8.91 39.43
N VAL A 13 33.02 8.52 39.22
CA VAL A 13 31.88 9.44 39.24
C VAL A 13 31.28 9.49 40.64
N ASN A 14 31.10 10.68 41.21
CA ASN A 14 30.39 10.87 42.48
C ASN A 14 28.94 11.31 42.19
N ILE A 15 27.97 10.44 42.50
CA ILE A 15 26.54 10.66 42.23
C ILE A 15 25.82 11.00 43.53
N GLU A 16 25.29 12.21 43.66
CA GLU A 16 24.51 12.59 44.84
C GLU A 16 23.08 12.00 44.77
N THR A 17 22.60 11.45 45.88
CA THR A 17 21.31 10.75 45.94
C THR A 17 20.12 11.63 45.60
N HIS A 18 20.18 12.92 45.92
CA HIS A 18 19.11 13.89 45.68
C HIS A 18 19.10 14.51 44.27
N TRP A 19 20.06 14.16 43.39
CA TRP A 19 20.04 14.65 42.02
C TRP A 19 18.89 14.05 41.20
N HIS A 20 18.37 14.86 40.28
CA HIS A 20 17.37 14.42 39.33
C HIS A 20 17.94 13.29 38.44
N PRO A 21 17.15 12.27 38.06
CA PRO A 21 17.62 11.14 37.24
C PRO A 21 18.34 11.57 35.94
N THR A 22 17.90 12.66 35.31
CA THR A 22 18.53 13.19 34.10
C THR A 22 19.93 13.78 34.34
N THR A 23 20.13 14.47 35.47
CA THR A 23 21.44 14.97 35.90
C THR A 23 22.40 13.81 36.16
N LYS A 24 21.91 12.75 36.83
CA LYS A 24 22.70 11.53 37.09
C LYS A 24 23.13 10.86 35.79
N LEU A 25 22.20 10.69 34.84
CA LEU A 25 22.53 10.12 33.52
C LEU A 25 23.51 10.97 32.72
N ASN A 26 23.38 12.30 32.72
CA ASN A 26 24.32 13.18 32.04
C ASN A 26 25.75 13.00 32.57
N ILE A 27 25.92 12.94 33.90
CA ILE A 27 27.23 12.81 34.51
C ILE A 27 27.85 11.43 34.24
N ILE A 28 27.03 10.36 34.24
CA ILE A 28 27.50 9.02 33.86
C ILE A 28 27.91 9.01 32.38
N ALA A 29 27.08 9.60 31.51
CA ALA A 29 27.33 9.65 30.08
C ALA A 29 28.60 10.44 29.71
N ASP A 30 28.85 11.56 30.39
CA ASP A 30 30.06 12.37 30.20
C ASP A 30 31.34 11.63 30.62
N ALA A 31 31.21 10.58 31.44
CA ALA A 31 32.32 9.76 31.93
C ALA A 31 32.49 8.43 31.17
N LEU A 32 31.70 8.17 30.11
CA LEU A 32 31.82 6.97 29.30
C LEU A 32 33.14 6.94 28.52
N ASP A 33 33.81 5.80 28.53
CA ASP A 33 35.05 5.58 27.78
C ASP A 33 34.89 4.43 26.76
N PHE A 34 34.48 4.79 25.55
CA PHE A 34 34.30 3.87 24.42
C PHE A 34 35.59 3.18 23.93
N THR A 35 36.75 3.49 24.51
CA THR A 35 38.01 2.81 24.21
C THR A 35 38.25 1.57 25.08
N GLN A 36 37.43 1.38 26.11
CA GLN A 36 37.50 0.24 27.03
C GLN A 36 36.51 -0.85 26.65
N THR A 37 36.78 -2.08 27.10
CA THR A 37 35.89 -3.24 26.89
C THR A 37 34.59 -3.12 27.70
N ASP A 38 34.62 -2.39 28.81
CA ASP A 38 33.43 -1.93 29.51
C ASP A 38 33.47 -0.38 29.49
N PRO A 39 32.55 0.26 28.76
CA PRO A 39 32.55 1.71 28.61
C PRO A 39 32.04 2.45 29.86
N LEU A 40 31.53 1.73 30.87
CA LEU A 40 30.97 2.34 32.08
C LEU A 40 32.06 2.86 33.04
N PRO A 41 31.82 4.00 33.73
CA PRO A 41 32.75 4.52 34.73
C PRO A 41 32.83 3.61 35.97
N SER A 42 33.99 3.62 36.62
CA SER A 42 34.23 2.75 37.79
C SER A 42 33.28 3.07 38.94
N GLY A 43 32.60 2.03 39.44
CA GLY A 43 31.63 2.14 40.55
C GLY A 43 30.20 2.42 40.13
N VAL A 44 29.89 2.39 38.83
CA VAL A 44 28.52 2.48 38.30
C VAL A 44 28.14 1.15 37.66
N GLU A 45 27.05 0.55 38.15
CA GLU A 45 26.51 -0.70 37.60
C GLU A 45 25.33 -0.43 36.67
N ARG A 46 25.09 -1.36 35.73
CA ARG A 46 23.96 -1.26 34.78
C ARG A 46 22.62 -1.15 35.49
N ASP A 47 22.41 -1.91 36.57
CA ASP A 47 21.15 -1.90 37.34
C ASP A 47 20.83 -0.49 37.89
N GLN A 48 21.86 0.26 38.28
CA GLN A 48 21.73 1.65 38.73
C GLN A 48 21.34 2.60 37.59
N ILE A 49 21.86 2.34 36.37
CA ILE A 49 21.50 3.10 35.16
C ILE A 49 20.05 2.79 34.77
N GLU A 50 19.67 1.52 34.80
CA GLU A 50 18.29 1.08 34.51
C GLU A 50 17.28 1.70 35.49
N GLU A 51 17.60 1.78 36.78
CA GLU A 51 16.75 2.46 37.77
C GLU A 51 16.50 3.93 37.39
N TYR A 52 17.53 4.67 36.96
CA TYR A 52 17.38 6.05 36.50
C TYR A 52 16.59 6.14 35.20
N CYS A 53 16.78 5.18 34.29
CA CYS A 53 16.06 5.12 33.03
C CYS A 53 14.58 4.81 33.24
N TYR A 54 14.21 3.89 34.14
CA TYR A 54 12.81 3.63 34.49
C TYR A 54 12.14 4.86 35.13
N ALA A 55 12.85 5.61 35.97
CA ALA A 55 12.33 6.87 36.51
C ALA A 55 12.05 7.91 35.41
N ILE A 56 12.90 7.97 34.38
CA ILE A 56 12.70 8.84 33.21
C ILE A 56 11.57 8.30 32.32
N GLU A 57 11.45 6.99 32.14
CA GLU A 57 10.37 6.36 31.39
C GLU A 57 9.00 6.66 32.03
N GLN A 58 8.89 6.66 33.36
CA GLN A 58 7.65 7.06 34.04
C GLN A 58 7.26 8.52 33.77
N LEU A 59 8.25 9.40 33.54
CA LEU A 59 8.01 10.82 33.28
C LEU A 59 7.71 11.12 31.80
N TYR A 60 8.40 10.46 30.88
CA TYR A 60 8.36 10.78 29.45
C TYR A 60 7.76 9.67 28.57
N GLY A 61 7.59 8.45 29.07
CA GLY A 61 7.18 7.27 28.30
C GLY A 61 5.84 7.45 27.60
N ALA A 62 4.83 7.95 28.31
CA ALA A 62 3.52 8.24 27.71
C ALA A 62 3.59 9.31 26.60
N TYR A 63 4.49 10.30 26.73
CA TYR A 63 4.71 11.30 25.69
C TYR A 63 5.46 10.73 24.49
N ILE A 64 6.47 9.90 24.73
CA ILE A 64 7.21 9.17 23.68
C ILE A 64 6.22 8.31 22.89
N GLU A 65 5.42 7.50 23.56
CA GLU A 65 4.41 6.64 22.94
C GLU A 65 3.38 7.46 22.15
N THR A 66 2.90 8.56 22.73
CA THR A 66 1.96 9.46 22.05
C THR A 66 2.58 10.03 20.77
N ILE A 67 3.83 10.49 20.81
CA ILE A 67 4.52 11.05 19.66
C ILE A 67 4.80 9.97 18.61
N THR A 68 5.27 8.78 19.00
CA THR A 68 5.47 7.66 18.07
C THR A 68 4.16 7.27 17.37
N ASN A 69 3.05 7.18 18.11
CA ASN A 69 1.78 6.72 17.56
C ASN A 69 1.06 7.78 16.70
N LYS A 70 1.26 9.07 17.01
CA LYS A 70 0.55 10.18 16.34
C LYS A 70 1.38 10.91 15.30
N THR A 71 2.64 10.52 15.07
CA THR A 71 3.52 11.18 14.11
C THR A 71 4.25 10.16 13.23
N ILE A 72 4.98 10.67 12.23
CA ILE A 72 5.81 9.86 11.33
C ILE A 72 7.19 9.49 11.91
N LEU A 73 7.42 9.79 13.19
CA LEU A 73 8.68 9.49 13.86
C LEU A 73 8.74 8.01 14.23
N SER A 74 9.87 7.38 13.94
CA SER A 74 10.18 6.05 14.50
C SER A 74 10.37 6.13 16.02
N GLN A 75 10.26 4.99 16.71
CA GLN A 75 10.43 4.93 18.16
C GLN A 75 11.75 5.58 18.63
N ARG A 76 12.87 5.34 17.92
CA ARG A 76 14.19 5.91 18.28
C ARG A 76 14.28 7.41 18.01
N GLU A 77 13.67 7.89 16.93
CA GLU A 77 13.57 9.33 16.62
C GLU A 77 12.68 10.05 17.65
N ALA A 78 11.54 9.47 18.01
CA ALA A 78 10.62 10.00 19.01
C ALA A 78 11.24 10.02 20.42
N GLN A 79 11.87 8.92 20.84
CA GLN A 79 12.63 8.83 22.10
C GLN A 79 13.71 9.90 22.16
N THR A 80 14.54 9.99 21.12
CA THR A 80 15.65 10.96 21.07
C THR A 80 15.12 12.38 21.10
N TRP A 81 14.11 12.70 20.29
CA TRP A 81 13.57 14.05 20.21
C TRP A 81 12.87 14.48 21.50
N VAL A 82 12.05 13.62 22.12
CA VAL A 82 11.33 13.93 23.37
C VAL A 82 12.33 14.13 24.51
N LEU A 83 13.24 13.18 24.73
CA LEU A 83 14.22 13.25 25.81
C LEU A 83 15.21 14.40 25.63
N ARG A 84 15.49 14.77 24.37
CA ARG A 84 16.34 15.91 24.07
C ARG A 84 15.62 17.23 24.23
N ASN A 85 14.36 17.38 23.83
CA ASN A 85 13.72 18.68 23.70
C ASN A 85 12.75 19.01 24.83
N LEU A 86 12.17 18.01 25.50
CA LEU A 86 11.28 18.23 26.63
C LEU A 86 12.06 18.10 27.93
N VAL A 87 12.00 19.14 28.76
CA VAL A 87 12.71 19.20 30.05
C VAL A 87 11.68 19.42 31.15
N HIS A 88 11.58 18.44 32.05
CA HIS A 88 10.73 18.55 33.24
C HIS A 88 11.28 19.62 34.20
N GLN A 89 10.40 20.26 34.98
CA GLN A 89 10.80 21.36 35.84
C GLN A 89 11.81 20.89 36.90
N GLY A 90 12.98 21.54 36.96
CA GLY A 90 14.07 21.17 37.87
C GLY A 90 14.97 20.03 37.37
N ALA A 91 14.79 19.57 36.14
CA ALA A 91 15.64 18.58 35.48
C ALA A 91 16.66 19.25 34.54
N ASP A 92 17.83 18.64 34.40
CA ASP A 92 18.77 18.99 33.33
C ASP A 92 18.35 18.36 32.01
N ARG A 93 18.59 19.09 30.92
CA ARG A 93 18.41 18.60 29.55
C ARG A 93 19.39 17.45 29.29
N LEU A 94 18.89 16.32 28.78
CA LEU A 94 19.75 15.17 28.49
C LEU A 94 20.71 15.46 27.32
N THR A 95 21.97 15.06 27.46
CA THR A 95 22.96 15.03 26.38
C THR A 95 22.67 13.87 25.43
N PHE A 96 23.22 13.91 24.21
CA PHE A 96 23.06 12.80 23.26
C PHE A 96 23.70 11.51 23.77
N ASP A 97 24.82 11.62 24.50
CA ASP A 97 25.46 10.49 25.15
C ASP A 97 24.56 9.87 26.24
N ALA A 98 23.87 10.71 27.04
CA ALA A 98 22.92 10.25 28.04
C ALA A 98 21.65 9.64 27.45
N ILE A 99 21.19 10.15 26.31
CA ILE A 99 20.08 9.55 25.55
C ILE A 99 20.53 8.19 24.95
N GLY A 100 21.75 8.10 24.44
CA GLY A 100 22.31 6.83 23.96
C GLY A 100 22.38 5.77 25.06
N LEU A 101 22.76 6.19 26.26
CA LEU A 101 22.77 5.34 27.45
C LEU A 101 21.35 4.91 27.87
N TYR A 102 20.37 5.83 27.81
CA TYR A 102 18.95 5.53 28.07
C TYR A 102 18.38 4.49 27.08
N ILE A 103 18.59 4.70 25.78
CA ILE A 103 18.10 3.79 24.74
C ILE A 103 18.74 2.41 24.88
N TRP A 104 20.03 2.36 25.22
CA TRP A 104 20.75 1.13 25.48
C TRP A 104 20.24 0.38 26.71
N ALA A 105 19.95 1.09 27.81
CA ALA A 105 19.51 0.48 29.05
C ALA A 105 18.09 -0.10 28.96
N ILE A 106 17.15 0.60 28.32
CA ILE A 106 15.75 0.17 28.18
C ILE A 106 15.53 -0.74 26.95
N GLY A 107 16.37 -0.62 25.93
CA GLY A 107 16.33 -1.48 24.75
C GLY A 107 16.69 -2.92 25.09
N ARG A 108 15.74 -3.85 24.91
CA ARG A 108 15.86 -5.28 25.26
C ARG A 108 16.91 -6.09 24.45
N GLU A 109 17.80 -5.47 23.69
CA GLU A 109 18.91 -6.18 23.06
C GLU A 109 20.05 -6.38 24.07
N ALA A 110 20.13 -7.59 24.60
CA ALA A 110 21.21 -8.02 25.46
C ALA A 110 22.53 -8.10 24.66
N SER A 111 23.58 -7.47 25.20
CA SER A 111 24.97 -7.34 24.71
C SER A 111 25.22 -6.27 23.64
N GLY A 112 25.99 -5.24 24.03
CA GLY A 112 26.43 -4.15 23.15
C GLY A 112 26.90 -2.94 23.95
N ASP A 113 27.70 -2.07 23.35
CA ASP A 113 28.11 -0.79 23.91
C ASP A 113 26.95 0.23 23.86
N PRO A 114 26.90 1.24 24.74
CA PRO A 114 25.93 2.32 24.64
C PRO A 114 26.03 2.99 23.26
N LEU A 115 24.89 3.46 22.73
CA LEU A 115 24.85 4.05 21.40
C LEU A 115 25.77 5.26 21.32
N SER A 116 26.61 5.31 20.28
CA SER A 116 27.49 6.46 20.07
C SER A 116 26.70 7.75 19.90
N ARG A 117 27.27 8.86 20.40
CA ARG A 117 26.75 10.22 20.23
C ARG A 117 26.29 10.53 18.81
N THR A 118 27.06 10.10 17.82
CA THR A 118 26.84 10.40 16.40
C THR A 118 25.54 9.79 15.91
N ILE A 119 25.27 8.53 16.28
CA ILE A 119 24.04 7.82 15.89
C ILE A 119 22.82 8.49 16.53
N VAL A 120 22.93 8.88 17.81
CA VAL A 120 21.82 9.57 18.50
C VAL A 120 21.60 10.97 17.93
N ALA A 121 22.66 11.69 17.56
CA ALA A 121 22.55 12.98 16.89
C ALA A 121 21.84 12.83 15.52
N GLU A 122 22.15 11.80 14.74
CA GLU A 122 21.46 11.52 13.47
C GLU A 122 19.95 11.28 13.68
N TYR A 123 19.56 10.52 14.71
CA TYR A 123 18.14 10.35 15.04
C TYR A 123 17.46 11.66 15.41
N ASN A 124 18.14 12.53 16.15
CA ASN A 124 17.63 13.86 16.48
C ASN A 124 17.47 14.72 15.21
N ASP A 125 18.46 14.72 14.33
CA ASP A 125 18.45 15.53 13.10
C ASP A 125 17.35 15.07 12.15
N HIS A 126 17.13 13.76 12.01
CA HIS A 126 16.00 13.23 11.26
C HIS A 126 14.66 13.60 11.89
N ALA A 127 14.54 13.53 13.22
CA ALA A 127 13.31 13.92 13.90
C ALA A 127 13.01 15.42 13.73
N VAL A 128 14.02 16.28 13.87
CA VAL A 128 13.91 17.73 13.65
C VAL A 128 13.52 18.01 12.20
N ALA A 129 14.16 17.41 11.21
CA ALA A 129 13.82 17.61 9.80
C ALA A 129 12.36 17.22 9.49
N LYS A 130 11.89 16.10 10.06
CA LYS A 130 10.50 15.66 9.92
C LYS A 130 9.51 16.62 10.60
N ILE A 131 9.84 17.13 11.78
CA ILE A 131 9.02 18.09 12.51
C ILE A 131 9.01 19.46 11.83
N ASP A 132 10.15 19.93 11.30
CA ASP A 132 10.24 21.18 10.56
C ASP A 132 9.46 21.09 9.25
N HIS A 133 9.49 19.95 8.57
CA HIS A 133 8.66 19.72 7.39
C HIS A 133 7.16 19.72 7.74
N ALA A 134 6.76 19.04 8.81
CA ALA A 134 5.38 19.05 9.31
C ALA A 134 4.93 20.45 9.77
N THR A 135 5.82 21.19 10.44
CA THR A 135 5.57 22.55 10.93
C THR A 135 5.49 23.53 9.77
N ALA A 136 6.35 23.42 8.76
CA ALA A 136 6.27 24.23 7.53
C ALA A 136 4.95 23.99 6.78
N THR A 137 4.48 22.74 6.79
CA THR A 137 3.15 22.36 6.26
C THR A 137 2.02 23.01 7.07
N MET A 138 2.14 23.08 8.41
CA MET A 138 1.16 23.75 9.28
C MET A 138 1.25 25.30 9.26
N MET A 139 2.45 25.86 9.08
CA MET A 139 2.73 27.31 9.15
C MET A 139 2.52 28.05 7.83
N HIS A 140 2.08 27.39 6.75
CA HIS A 140 1.46 28.04 5.59
C HIS A 140 0.01 28.53 5.89
N ALA A 141 -0.32 28.74 7.16
CA ALA A 141 -1.50 29.43 7.65
C ALA A 141 -1.17 30.92 7.94
N GLY A 142 -1.24 31.76 6.90
CA GLY A 142 -1.45 33.19 7.10
C GLY A 142 -2.80 33.46 7.80
N ALA A 143 -2.99 34.67 8.35
CA ALA A 143 -3.95 34.98 9.41
C ALA A 143 -5.37 34.33 9.29
N PRO A 144 -5.91 33.74 10.38
CA PRO A 144 -7.22 33.08 10.44
C PRO A 144 -8.41 34.07 10.45
N PRO A 145 -9.62 33.66 10.00
CA PRO A 145 -10.87 34.39 10.23
C PRO A 145 -11.31 34.33 11.72
N TYR A 146 -12.32 35.14 12.08
CA TYR A 146 -12.64 35.57 13.46
C TYR A 146 -13.30 34.49 14.36
N PRO A 147 -13.34 34.72 15.70
CA PRO A 147 -13.49 33.73 16.79
C PRO A 147 -14.78 32.91 16.91
N ASP A 148 -15.74 33.04 15.99
CA ASP A 148 -17.03 32.35 16.09
C ASP A 148 -17.15 31.14 15.15
N ASP A 149 -16.12 30.84 14.35
CA ASP A 149 -16.15 29.72 13.41
C ASP A 149 -15.61 28.41 14.04
N VAL A 150 -16.49 27.40 14.11
CA VAL A 150 -16.12 25.99 14.27
C VAL A 150 -15.43 25.56 12.97
N LEU A 151 -14.26 24.91 13.07
CA LEU A 151 -13.56 24.36 11.91
C LEU A 151 -14.36 23.16 11.36
N ASP A 152 -15.21 23.42 10.38
CA ASP A 152 -15.89 22.40 9.57
C ASP A 152 -14.98 21.97 8.41
N ASP A 153 -14.84 20.65 8.23
CA ASP A 153 -14.33 19.86 7.08
C ASP A 153 -13.16 20.40 6.23
N PRO A 154 -12.26 19.53 5.70
CA PRO A 154 -11.14 19.97 4.89
C PRO A 154 -11.61 20.76 3.65
N VAL A 155 -11.36 22.07 3.65
CA VAL A 155 -11.63 22.97 2.52
C VAL A 155 -10.51 22.86 1.49
N ALA A 156 -10.85 22.55 0.24
CA ALA A 156 -9.92 22.57 -0.87
C ALA A 156 -9.31 23.97 -1.05
N LEU A 157 -8.01 24.12 -0.74
CA LEU A 157 -7.29 25.39 -0.64
C LEU A 157 -7.00 26.09 -2.00
N TRP A 158 -7.51 25.53 -3.10
CA TRP A 158 -7.11 25.88 -4.49
C TRP A 158 -8.27 26.33 -5.38
N VAL A 159 -9.39 26.77 -4.80
CA VAL A 159 -10.54 27.26 -5.58
C VAL A 159 -10.86 28.71 -5.20
N ASP A 160 -11.04 29.59 -6.19
CA ASP A 160 -11.31 31.01 -5.93
C ASP A 160 -12.63 31.23 -5.15
N THR A 161 -12.75 32.37 -4.46
CA THR A 161 -13.90 32.69 -3.57
C THR A 161 -15.27 32.64 -4.25
N THR A 162 -15.33 32.89 -5.56
CA THR A 162 -16.54 32.78 -6.36
C THR A 162 -16.92 31.32 -6.58
N ALA A 163 -15.96 30.47 -6.90
CA ALA A 163 -16.18 29.05 -7.07
C ALA A 163 -16.55 28.36 -5.73
N GLN A 164 -15.89 28.72 -4.62
CA GLN A 164 -16.25 28.23 -3.28
C GLN A 164 -17.72 28.51 -2.93
N ARG A 165 -18.18 29.75 -3.14
CA ARG A 165 -19.58 30.13 -2.92
C ARG A 165 -20.56 29.39 -3.82
N ARG A 166 -20.18 29.09 -5.07
CA ARG A 166 -21.00 28.28 -5.98
C ARG A 166 -21.08 26.83 -5.52
N LEU A 167 -19.99 26.26 -5.01
CA LEU A 167 -19.96 24.92 -4.43
C LEU A 167 -20.82 24.84 -3.15
N ALA A 168 -20.67 25.79 -2.22
CA ALA A 168 -21.49 25.89 -1.02
C ALA A 168 -22.99 25.93 -1.33
N ASN A 169 -23.38 26.72 -2.34
CA ASN A 169 -24.79 26.81 -2.78
C ASN A 169 -25.32 25.54 -3.46
N ARG A 170 -24.41 24.68 -3.96
CA ARG A 170 -24.77 23.41 -4.60
C ARG A 170 -24.77 22.24 -3.62
N ARG A 171 -24.29 22.44 -2.37
CA ARG A 171 -24.17 21.43 -1.32
C ARG A 171 -25.52 21.07 -0.72
N LEU A 172 -25.77 19.77 -0.53
CA LEU A 172 -26.93 19.26 0.20
C LEU A 172 -26.67 19.25 1.73
N GLU A 173 -27.72 19.19 2.54
CA GLU A 173 -27.62 19.38 4.02
C GLU A 173 -26.68 18.40 4.74
N ASN A 174 -26.47 17.20 4.20
CA ASN A 174 -25.63 16.15 4.79
C ASN A 174 -24.44 15.76 3.91
N GLU A 175 -24.04 16.64 2.99
CA GLU A 175 -23.02 16.37 1.98
C GLU A 175 -21.72 17.11 2.33
N SER A 176 -20.59 16.40 2.34
CA SER A 176 -19.28 17.03 2.54
C SER A 176 -18.86 17.83 1.30
N TYR A 177 -17.85 18.69 1.42
CA TYR A 177 -17.33 19.41 0.26
C TYR A 177 -16.76 18.49 -0.82
N SER A 178 -16.17 17.35 -0.43
CA SER A 178 -15.66 16.35 -1.37
C SER A 178 -16.81 15.72 -2.14
N ASP A 179 -17.88 15.33 -1.43
CA ASP A 179 -19.07 14.72 -2.04
C ASP A 179 -19.73 15.68 -3.05
N VAL A 180 -19.79 16.98 -2.75
CA VAL A 180 -20.28 18.00 -3.70
C VAL A 180 -19.40 18.08 -4.94
N LEU A 181 -18.08 18.08 -4.77
CA LEU A 181 -17.12 18.19 -5.86
C LEU A 181 -17.21 16.97 -6.77
N GLU A 182 -17.16 15.77 -6.20
CA GLU A 182 -17.33 14.50 -6.92
C GLU A 182 -18.66 14.49 -7.67
N ARG A 183 -19.78 14.73 -6.97
CA ARG A 183 -21.10 14.77 -7.61
C ARG A 183 -21.17 15.82 -8.72
N LEU A 184 -20.60 17.00 -8.53
CA LEU A 184 -20.64 18.04 -9.56
C LEU A 184 -19.76 17.69 -10.76
N LEU A 185 -18.57 17.12 -10.53
CA LEU A 185 -17.69 16.62 -11.58
C LEU A 185 -18.39 15.51 -12.37
N ASP A 186 -18.96 14.53 -11.68
CA ASP A 186 -19.74 13.44 -12.28
C ASP A 186 -20.94 13.96 -13.08
N ASN A 187 -21.70 14.93 -12.54
CA ASN A 187 -22.85 15.51 -13.24
C ASN A 187 -22.47 16.38 -14.45
N THR A 188 -21.25 16.91 -14.48
CA THR A 188 -20.76 17.70 -15.62
C THR A 188 -20.01 16.87 -16.64
N ALA A 189 -19.58 15.66 -16.28
CA ALA A 189 -18.92 14.76 -17.19
C ALA A 189 -19.92 14.13 -18.16
N ASN A 190 -19.56 14.08 -19.44
CA ASN A 190 -20.35 13.33 -20.41
C ASN A 190 -20.19 11.84 -20.09
N THR A 191 -21.24 11.26 -19.52
CA THR A 191 -21.21 9.88 -19.02
C THR A 191 -21.96 8.97 -19.99
N VAL A 192 -21.40 7.81 -20.29
CA VAL A 192 -22.03 6.75 -21.07
C VAL A 192 -22.09 5.47 -20.24
N SER A 193 -23.19 4.71 -20.33
CA SER A 193 -23.30 3.43 -19.63
C SER A 193 -22.67 2.29 -20.41
N LEU A 194 -22.25 1.21 -19.72
CA LEU A 194 -21.73 0.02 -20.41
C LEU A 194 -22.77 -0.57 -21.38
N GLU A 195 -24.04 -0.58 -20.98
CA GLU A 195 -25.16 -0.99 -21.84
C GLU A 195 -25.23 -0.14 -23.10
N GLU A 196 -25.16 1.19 -22.95
CA GLU A 196 -25.21 2.12 -24.07
C GLU A 196 -24.01 1.97 -25.02
N ILE A 197 -22.80 1.72 -24.49
CA ILE A 197 -21.63 1.39 -25.31
C ILE A 197 -21.93 0.15 -26.15
N VAL A 198 -22.32 -0.97 -25.51
CA VAL A 198 -22.56 -2.25 -26.21
C VAL A 198 -23.63 -2.07 -27.29
N GLU A 199 -24.75 -1.40 -26.96
CA GLU A 199 -25.82 -1.15 -27.92
C GLU A 199 -25.39 -0.26 -29.09
N THR A 200 -24.61 0.78 -28.82
CA THR A 200 -24.15 1.72 -29.86
C THR A 200 -23.20 1.01 -30.82
N TYR A 201 -22.28 0.20 -30.30
CA TYR A 201 -21.41 -0.63 -31.13
C TYR A 201 -22.19 -1.64 -31.97
N LYS A 202 -23.20 -2.30 -31.39
CA LYS A 202 -24.08 -3.23 -32.13
C LYS A 202 -24.89 -2.55 -33.24
N LYS A 203 -25.26 -1.29 -33.06
CA LYS A 203 -26.01 -0.51 -34.08
C LYS A 203 -25.10 -0.08 -35.24
N GLN A 204 -23.83 0.22 -34.95
CA GLN A 204 -22.89 0.74 -35.94
C GLN A 204 -22.14 -0.36 -36.71
N PHE A 205 -21.84 -1.49 -36.06
CA PHE A 205 -21.05 -2.58 -36.65
C PHE A 205 -21.89 -3.84 -36.83
N ASP A 206 -21.69 -4.53 -37.96
CA ASP A 206 -22.41 -5.77 -38.30
C ASP A 206 -22.09 -6.93 -37.36
N LEU A 207 -20.88 -6.93 -36.77
CA LEU A 207 -20.41 -7.92 -35.82
C LEU A 207 -19.60 -7.24 -34.71
N VAL A 208 -20.02 -7.46 -33.47
CA VAL A 208 -19.30 -7.13 -32.23
C VAL A 208 -19.05 -8.43 -31.50
N ALA A 209 -17.87 -9.01 -31.66
CA ALA A 209 -17.58 -10.32 -31.09
C ALA A 209 -17.35 -10.25 -29.58
N ALA A 210 -16.59 -9.25 -29.13
CA ALA A 210 -16.31 -9.07 -27.72
C ALA A 210 -16.01 -7.60 -27.37
N ILE A 211 -16.30 -7.24 -26.12
CA ILE A 211 -15.77 -6.05 -25.46
C ILE A 211 -15.08 -6.53 -24.20
N GLY A 212 -13.82 -6.14 -24.02
CA GLY A 212 -13.00 -6.51 -22.88
C GLY A 212 -12.26 -5.32 -22.28
N VAL A 213 -11.89 -5.45 -21.01
CA VAL A 213 -11.04 -4.48 -20.31
C VAL A 213 -9.60 -4.98 -20.32
N GLN A 214 -8.65 -4.14 -20.74
CA GLN A 214 -7.23 -4.49 -20.77
C GLN A 214 -6.61 -4.38 -19.36
N THR A 215 -6.83 -5.41 -18.52
CA THR A 215 -6.36 -5.45 -17.12
C THR A 215 -4.84 -5.52 -16.97
N VAL A 216 -4.12 -5.89 -18.04
CA VAL A 216 -2.65 -5.85 -18.06
C VAL A 216 -2.06 -4.43 -18.03
N ARG A 217 -2.86 -3.38 -18.25
CA ARG A 217 -2.38 -2.00 -18.17
C ARG A 217 -2.24 -1.59 -16.70
N PRO A 218 -1.11 -0.98 -16.30
CA PRO A 218 -0.95 -0.47 -14.95
C PRO A 218 -2.08 0.51 -14.58
N ALA A 219 -2.69 0.30 -13.42
CA ALA A 219 -3.79 1.14 -12.91
C ALA A 219 -5.00 1.28 -13.84
N TRP A 220 -5.32 0.21 -14.59
CA TRP A 220 -6.50 0.13 -15.46
C TRP A 220 -7.81 0.42 -14.72
N ASP A 221 -7.85 0.21 -13.41
CA ASP A 221 -9.02 0.43 -12.56
C ASP A 221 -9.28 1.91 -12.26
N ARG A 222 -8.33 2.80 -12.60
CA ARG A 222 -8.47 4.27 -12.49
C ARG A 222 -8.94 4.92 -13.78
N GLU A 223 -8.60 4.33 -14.92
CA GLU A 223 -9.10 4.70 -16.25
C GLU A 223 -9.32 3.42 -17.05
N ILE A 224 -10.58 3.04 -17.25
CA ILE A 224 -10.96 1.74 -17.82
C ILE A 224 -10.56 1.66 -19.31
N PRO A 225 -9.57 0.82 -19.68
CA PRO A 225 -9.12 0.70 -21.07
C PRO A 225 -9.95 -0.36 -21.80
N LEU A 226 -11.01 0.05 -22.49
CA LEU A 226 -11.87 -0.82 -23.27
C LEU A 226 -11.24 -1.20 -24.61
N SER A 227 -11.30 -2.49 -24.92
CA SER A 227 -10.97 -3.07 -26.22
C SER A 227 -12.25 -3.61 -26.85
N VAL A 228 -12.64 -3.08 -28.00
CA VAL A 228 -13.87 -3.48 -28.70
C VAL A 228 -13.49 -4.23 -29.97
N HIS A 229 -13.86 -5.51 -30.04
CA HIS A 229 -13.50 -6.42 -31.12
C HIS A 229 -14.63 -6.45 -32.15
N VAL A 230 -14.42 -5.75 -33.26
CA VAL A 230 -15.44 -5.54 -34.31
C VAL A 230 -14.98 -6.15 -35.63
N GLY A 231 -15.94 -6.61 -36.41
CA GLY A 231 -15.71 -7.22 -37.72
C GLY A 231 -16.78 -6.85 -38.74
N SER A 232 -16.50 -7.15 -40.00
CA SER A 232 -17.50 -7.21 -41.07
C SER A 232 -17.86 -8.66 -41.34
N LYS A 233 -19.13 -8.96 -41.61
CA LYS A 233 -19.62 -10.32 -41.96
C LYS A 233 -18.87 -11.00 -43.12
N ASP A 234 -18.11 -10.25 -43.91
CA ASP A 234 -17.32 -10.76 -45.03
C ASP A 234 -15.99 -11.42 -44.62
N GLU A 235 -15.52 -11.27 -43.36
CA GLU A 235 -14.26 -11.86 -42.90
C GLU A 235 -14.40 -13.29 -42.34
N ASP A 236 -15.60 -13.69 -41.87
CA ASP A 236 -15.88 -15.05 -41.39
C ASP A 236 -15.98 -16.10 -42.53
N LEU A 237 -16.01 -15.66 -43.79
CA LEU A 237 -16.09 -16.55 -44.97
C LEU A 237 -14.73 -16.90 -45.60
N LYS A 238 -13.61 -16.48 -45.00
CA LYS A 238 -12.26 -16.73 -45.56
C LYS A 238 -11.38 -17.71 -44.77
N SER A 239 -11.90 -18.37 -43.74
CA SER A 239 -11.10 -19.33 -42.96
C SER A 239 -11.48 -20.81 -43.15
N THR A 240 -12.10 -21.18 -44.26
CA THR A 240 -12.32 -22.59 -44.61
C THR A 240 -11.89 -22.86 -46.07
N ASP A 241 -10.77 -23.57 -46.18
CA ASP A 241 -10.26 -24.37 -47.29
C ASP A 241 -9.94 -23.66 -48.63
N ASP A 242 -8.65 -23.52 -48.97
CA ASP A 242 -7.88 -24.54 -49.73
C ASP A 242 -6.66 -23.92 -50.47
N ASP A 243 -5.62 -24.73 -50.60
CA ASP A 243 -4.41 -24.48 -51.39
C ASP A 243 -4.74 -24.18 -52.86
N THR A 244 -4.23 -23.07 -53.43
CA THR A 244 -3.45 -22.97 -54.69
C THR A 244 -3.53 -21.61 -55.39
N ALA A 245 -2.39 -21.29 -56.04
CA ALA A 245 -2.21 -20.44 -57.23
C ALA A 245 -1.73 -18.99 -57.03
N LEU A 246 -0.46 -18.81 -57.41
CA LEU A 246 0.18 -17.59 -57.91
C LEU A 246 -0.68 -16.90 -58.99
N GLY A 247 -0.78 -15.58 -58.95
CA GLY A 247 -1.31 -14.81 -60.08
C GLY A 247 -1.65 -13.38 -59.72
N GLU A 248 -0.84 -12.45 -60.22
CA GLU A 248 -0.96 -11.00 -60.16
C GLU A 248 -2.37 -10.49 -60.46
N SER A 249 -2.80 -9.46 -59.73
CA SER A 249 -3.32 -8.16 -60.22
C SER A 249 -4.45 -7.59 -59.35
N GLU A 250 -4.31 -6.29 -59.08
CA GLU A 250 -5.38 -5.33 -58.72
C GLU A 250 -6.19 -5.56 -57.43
N GLN A 251 -5.69 -4.99 -56.33
CA GLN A 251 -6.53 -4.41 -55.27
C GLN A 251 -6.12 -2.94 -55.14
N SER A 252 -6.69 -2.05 -55.94
CA SER A 252 -7.99 -1.43 -55.65
C SER A 252 -8.12 -1.14 -54.16
N ASN A 253 -7.59 0.02 -53.75
CA ASN A 253 -8.20 1.00 -52.84
C ASN A 253 -9.42 0.47 -52.04
N ARG A 254 -9.21 -0.57 -51.21
CA ARG A 254 -10.19 -0.97 -50.20
C ARG A 254 -10.05 0.06 -49.11
N ASN A 255 -10.90 1.06 -49.24
CA ASN A 255 -11.34 1.92 -48.16
C ASN A 255 -11.61 1.00 -46.96
N THR A 256 -10.63 0.83 -46.08
CA THR A 256 -10.80 0.26 -44.75
C THR A 256 -11.75 1.21 -44.07
N GLY A 257 -13.05 0.92 -44.17
CA GLY A 257 -14.11 1.68 -43.51
C GLY A 257 -13.64 1.87 -42.09
N SER A 258 -13.31 3.12 -41.77
CA SER A 258 -12.62 3.49 -40.55
C SER A 258 -13.34 2.80 -39.41
N GLN A 259 -12.63 1.95 -38.64
CA GLN A 259 -13.08 1.42 -37.37
C GLN A 259 -13.14 2.59 -36.37
N SER A 260 -13.90 3.63 -36.70
CA SER A 260 -14.08 4.82 -35.88
C SER A 260 -15.02 4.48 -34.75
N THR A 261 -14.58 4.80 -33.54
CA THR A 261 -15.40 4.78 -32.34
C THR A 261 -16.70 5.53 -32.58
N PRO A 262 -17.86 4.98 -32.18
CA PRO A 262 -19.15 5.66 -32.33
C PRO A 262 -19.15 7.04 -31.68
N GLU A 263 -19.89 8.00 -32.26
CA GLU A 263 -19.89 9.40 -31.81
C GLU A 263 -20.28 9.53 -30.33
N ALA A 264 -21.33 8.83 -29.90
CA ALA A 264 -21.79 8.81 -28.50
C ALA A 264 -20.71 8.29 -27.53
N VAL A 265 -19.85 7.36 -27.98
CA VAL A 265 -18.75 6.83 -27.17
C VAL A 265 -17.54 7.76 -27.21
N SER A 266 -17.25 8.38 -28.36
CA SER A 266 -16.10 9.29 -28.53
C SER A 266 -16.28 10.65 -27.84
N THR A 267 -17.52 11.03 -27.51
CA THR A 267 -17.86 12.29 -26.84
C THR A 267 -18.05 12.14 -25.34
N ALA A 268 -18.08 10.90 -24.86
CA ALA A 268 -18.16 10.58 -23.45
C ALA A 268 -16.76 10.56 -22.82
N ASP A 269 -16.65 11.13 -21.62
CA ASP A 269 -15.42 11.18 -20.83
C ASP A 269 -15.42 10.10 -19.74
N MET A 270 -16.61 9.64 -19.33
CA MET A 270 -16.80 8.74 -18.20
C MET A 270 -17.67 7.54 -18.57
N LEU A 271 -17.30 6.38 -18.02
CA LEU A 271 -18.06 5.14 -18.08
C LEU A 271 -18.82 4.95 -16.75
N SER A 272 -20.15 4.84 -16.82
CA SER A 272 -20.97 4.44 -15.67
C SER A 272 -21.30 2.95 -15.70
N PHE A 273 -21.13 2.27 -14.58
CA PHE A 273 -21.55 0.88 -14.39
C PHE A 273 -21.85 0.59 -12.92
N SER A 274 -22.89 -0.21 -12.64
CA SER A 274 -23.44 -0.38 -11.29
C SER A 274 -23.73 0.99 -10.63
N ASN A 275 -22.87 1.44 -9.70
CA ASN A 275 -22.94 2.74 -9.04
C ASN A 275 -21.58 3.48 -9.09
N ARG A 276 -20.72 3.12 -10.04
CA ARG A 276 -19.38 3.70 -10.24
C ARG A 276 -19.36 4.52 -11.52
N VAL A 277 -18.61 5.61 -11.50
CA VAL A 277 -18.33 6.46 -12.65
C VAL A 277 -16.81 6.60 -12.72
N LEU A 278 -16.20 6.10 -13.79
CA LEU A 278 -14.74 6.12 -13.95
C LEU A 278 -14.37 6.64 -15.34
N PRO A 279 -13.24 7.36 -15.48
CA PRO A 279 -12.66 7.66 -16.78
C PRO A 279 -12.47 6.39 -17.59
N PHE A 280 -12.56 6.48 -18.92
CA PHE A 280 -12.35 5.34 -19.78
C PHE A 280 -11.72 5.75 -21.11
N SER A 281 -11.04 4.80 -21.75
CA SER A 281 -10.56 4.91 -23.12
C SER A 281 -11.04 3.72 -23.94
N VAL A 282 -11.18 3.91 -25.25
CA VAL A 282 -11.68 2.87 -26.15
C VAL A 282 -10.75 2.67 -27.33
N GLU A 283 -10.41 1.42 -27.60
CA GLU A 283 -9.63 0.98 -28.74
C GLU A 283 -10.44 -0.06 -29.54
N ASN A 284 -10.65 0.19 -30.82
CA ASN A 284 -11.30 -0.78 -31.71
C ASN A 284 -10.24 -1.73 -32.28
N ARG A 285 -10.50 -3.03 -32.23
CA ARG A 285 -9.62 -4.08 -32.72
C ARG A 285 -10.34 -5.03 -33.67
N PRO A 286 -9.63 -5.66 -34.63
CA PRO A 286 -10.19 -6.73 -35.44
C PRO A 286 -10.60 -7.93 -34.59
N VAL A 287 -11.65 -8.64 -35.03
CA VAL A 287 -12.17 -9.87 -34.40
C VAL A 287 -11.11 -10.96 -34.21
N THR A 288 -10.11 -11.00 -35.09
CA THR A 288 -9.01 -11.96 -35.06
C THR A 288 -8.00 -11.71 -33.94
N THR A 289 -8.11 -10.58 -33.25
CA THR A 289 -7.23 -10.26 -32.12
C THR A 289 -7.65 -11.05 -30.88
N GLY A 290 -6.72 -11.82 -30.31
CA GLY A 290 -6.98 -12.60 -29.10
C GLY A 290 -7.38 -11.74 -27.89
N THR A 291 -8.20 -12.32 -27.01
CA THR A 291 -8.74 -11.68 -25.80
C THR A 291 -8.16 -12.25 -24.50
N ASP A 292 -7.18 -13.16 -24.58
CA ASP A 292 -6.62 -13.90 -23.44
C ASP A 292 -6.01 -13.03 -22.32
N SER A 293 -5.75 -11.75 -22.59
CA SER A 293 -5.17 -10.78 -21.65
C SER A 293 -6.19 -9.72 -21.19
N MET A 294 -7.47 -9.97 -21.41
CA MET A 294 -8.54 -9.02 -21.14
C MET A 294 -9.62 -9.65 -20.28
N LEU A 295 -10.19 -8.85 -19.38
CA LEU A 295 -11.42 -9.20 -18.71
C LEU A 295 -12.58 -9.01 -19.69
N VAL A 296 -13.10 -10.10 -20.25
CA VAL A 296 -14.24 -10.04 -21.17
C VAL A 296 -15.51 -9.67 -20.40
N ILE A 297 -16.06 -8.49 -20.74
CA ILE A 297 -17.28 -7.92 -20.12
C ILE A 297 -18.50 -8.02 -21.05
N TYR A 298 -18.30 -8.27 -22.33
CA TYR A 298 -19.38 -8.61 -23.24
C TYR A 298 -18.83 -9.53 -24.32
N ALA A 299 -19.57 -10.59 -24.67
CA ALA A 299 -19.26 -11.42 -25.82
C ALA A 299 -20.52 -12.06 -26.36
N ASP A 300 -20.67 -12.01 -27.69
CA ASP A 300 -21.70 -12.74 -28.42
C ASP A 300 -21.13 -14.12 -28.82
N GLU A 301 -21.96 -15.18 -28.80
CA GLU A 301 -21.60 -16.63 -28.84
C GLU A 301 -20.68 -17.11 -29.99
N THR A 302 -20.24 -16.19 -30.84
CA THR A 302 -19.46 -16.44 -32.06
C THR A 302 -18.04 -16.97 -31.81
N ASN A 303 -17.35 -16.60 -30.73
CA ASN A 303 -15.95 -17.02 -30.48
C ASN A 303 -15.52 -17.15 -29.00
N HIS A 304 -16.38 -16.81 -28.04
CA HIS A 304 -16.08 -16.86 -26.60
C HIS A 304 -17.26 -17.44 -25.80
N GLU A 305 -17.01 -17.83 -24.53
CA GLU A 305 -18.10 -18.04 -23.56
C GLU A 305 -18.98 -16.78 -23.57
N SER A 306 -20.28 -16.92 -23.85
CA SER A 306 -21.15 -15.75 -23.96
C SER A 306 -21.22 -15.00 -22.63
N VAL A 307 -21.11 -13.67 -22.72
CA VAL A 307 -21.14 -12.79 -21.55
C VAL A 307 -22.23 -11.77 -21.80
N SER A 308 -23.30 -11.86 -21.01
CA SER A 308 -24.36 -10.85 -21.01
C SER A 308 -23.82 -9.53 -20.44
N ILE A 309 -24.47 -8.42 -20.77
CA ILE A 309 -24.06 -7.09 -20.27
C ILE A 309 -24.11 -7.05 -18.73
N SER A 310 -25.14 -7.65 -18.11
CA SER A 310 -25.26 -7.73 -16.64
C SER A 310 -24.15 -8.55 -15.99
N ASP A 311 -23.74 -9.65 -16.62
CA ASP A 311 -22.59 -10.44 -16.14
C ASP A 311 -21.30 -9.65 -16.31
N GLY A 312 -21.18 -8.90 -17.41
CA GLY A 312 -20.10 -7.95 -17.69
C GLY A 312 -19.92 -6.90 -16.61
N VAL A 313 -21.00 -6.20 -16.26
CA VAL A 313 -21.03 -5.23 -15.15
C VAL A 313 -20.59 -5.90 -13.86
N THR A 314 -21.09 -7.10 -13.56
CA THR A 314 -20.74 -7.85 -12.35
C THR A 314 -19.27 -8.28 -12.32
N ARG A 315 -18.70 -8.68 -13.47
CA ARG A 315 -17.28 -9.00 -13.61
C ARG A 315 -16.40 -7.76 -13.41
N LEU A 316 -16.75 -6.67 -14.07
CA LEU A 316 -16.00 -5.41 -13.99
C LEU A 316 -16.01 -4.84 -12.56
N THR A 317 -17.18 -4.77 -11.92
CA THR A 317 -17.30 -4.28 -10.54
C THR A 317 -16.42 -5.09 -9.60
N ARG A 318 -16.46 -6.42 -9.67
CA ARG A 318 -15.63 -7.27 -8.79
C ARG A 318 -14.13 -7.13 -9.05
N ALA A 319 -13.73 -6.98 -10.31
CA ALA A 319 -12.32 -6.77 -10.64
C ALA A 319 -11.80 -5.42 -10.14
N VAL A 320 -12.61 -4.35 -10.27
CA VAL A 320 -12.27 -3.01 -9.75
C VAL A 320 -12.25 -3.01 -8.22
N ASP A 321 -13.23 -3.64 -7.57
CA ASP A 321 -13.28 -3.79 -6.11
C ASP A 321 -12.04 -4.53 -5.57
N ALA A 322 -11.53 -5.48 -6.35
CA ALA A 322 -10.36 -6.28 -5.99
C ALA A 322 -9.02 -5.60 -6.31
N ALA A 323 -8.99 -4.58 -7.17
CA ALA A 323 -7.73 -4.05 -7.71
C ALA A 323 -6.85 -3.40 -6.64
N ASP A 324 -7.44 -2.72 -5.66
CA ASP A 324 -6.74 -2.03 -4.58
C ASP A 324 -7.31 -2.43 -3.23
N GLU A 325 -6.54 -3.18 -2.44
CA GLU A 325 -7.02 -3.71 -1.16
C GLU A 325 -6.05 -3.53 -0.01
N THR A 326 -6.58 -3.56 1.21
CA THR A 326 -5.78 -3.65 2.42
C THR A 326 -5.41 -5.11 2.72
N VAL A 327 -4.36 -5.32 3.52
CA VAL A 327 -3.99 -6.65 4.03
C VAL A 327 -5.17 -7.33 4.74
N GLN A 328 -5.97 -6.58 5.49
CA GLN A 328 -7.13 -7.14 6.20
C GLN A 328 -8.25 -7.58 5.24
N THR A 329 -8.58 -6.74 4.27
CA THR A 329 -9.64 -7.02 3.28
C THR A 329 -9.28 -8.25 2.44
N ILE A 330 -8.05 -8.33 1.95
CA ILE A 330 -7.62 -9.46 1.12
C ILE A 330 -7.61 -10.77 1.92
N THR A 331 -7.20 -10.75 3.20
CA THR A 331 -7.20 -11.97 4.03
C THR A 331 -8.60 -12.46 4.34
N HIS A 332 -9.55 -11.54 4.59
CA HIS A 332 -10.94 -11.90 4.82
C HIS A 332 -11.53 -12.55 3.57
N ARG A 333 -11.33 -11.93 2.39
CA ARG A 333 -11.78 -12.50 1.12
C ARG A 333 -11.09 -13.83 0.80
N ALA A 334 -9.81 -13.96 1.09
CA ALA A 334 -9.05 -15.20 0.91
C ALA A 334 -9.68 -16.34 1.73
N GLN A 335 -10.01 -16.06 3.00
CA GLN A 335 -10.70 -17.01 3.87
C GLN A 335 -12.08 -17.38 3.33
N GLU A 336 -12.92 -16.41 2.96
CA GLU A 336 -14.26 -16.65 2.38
C GLU A 336 -14.19 -17.45 1.07
N SER A 337 -13.11 -17.27 0.30
CA SER A 337 -12.89 -17.97 -0.96
C SER A 337 -12.32 -19.38 -0.79
N GLY A 338 -11.89 -19.77 0.43
CA GLY A 338 -11.26 -21.06 0.69
C GLY A 338 -9.77 -21.13 0.33
N VAL A 339 -9.08 -19.99 0.30
CA VAL A 339 -7.61 -19.93 0.25
C VAL A 339 -7.06 -20.43 1.59
N CYS A 340 -6.05 -21.30 1.56
CA CYS A 340 -5.44 -21.82 2.79
C CYS A 340 -4.44 -20.82 3.39
N ALA A 341 -3.67 -20.12 2.57
CA ALA A 341 -2.74 -19.09 3.03
C ALA A 341 -2.39 -18.10 1.92
N LEU A 342 -1.96 -16.91 2.34
CA LEU A 342 -1.36 -15.90 1.49
C LEU A 342 0.09 -15.70 1.90
N GLY A 343 0.97 -15.60 0.92
CA GLY A 343 2.38 -15.29 1.15
C GLY A 343 2.95 -14.41 0.07
N VAL A 344 4.15 -13.91 0.29
CA VAL A 344 4.94 -13.14 -0.66
C VAL A 344 6.31 -13.76 -0.83
N ARG A 345 6.88 -13.71 -2.03
CA ARG A 345 8.29 -14.12 -2.19
C ARG A 345 9.22 -13.17 -1.43
N ASN A 346 10.30 -13.72 -0.88
CA ASN A 346 11.28 -12.94 -0.09
C ASN A 346 12.05 -11.90 -0.93
N LYS A 347 11.96 -11.98 -2.25
CA LYS A 347 12.59 -11.06 -3.21
C LYS A 347 11.52 -10.40 -4.08
N PRO A 348 11.66 -9.10 -4.37
CA PRO A 348 10.74 -8.40 -5.25
C PRO A 348 10.83 -8.94 -6.67
N VAL A 349 9.77 -8.73 -7.44
CA VAL A 349 9.70 -8.98 -8.89
C VAL A 349 9.41 -7.64 -9.55
N GLY A 350 10.30 -7.17 -10.42
CA GLY A 350 10.20 -5.83 -10.98
C GLY A 350 10.24 -4.76 -9.88
N SER A 351 9.26 -3.86 -9.91
CA SER A 351 9.02 -2.78 -8.93
C SER A 351 8.05 -3.15 -7.82
N GLY A 352 7.69 -4.43 -7.65
CA GLY A 352 6.67 -4.82 -6.70
C GLY A 352 6.84 -6.22 -6.13
N ILE A 353 5.73 -6.74 -5.61
CA ILE A 353 5.70 -8.02 -4.90
C ILE A 353 5.26 -9.16 -5.82
N HIS A 354 5.73 -10.36 -5.47
CA HIS A 354 5.21 -11.60 -6.03
C HIS A 354 4.33 -12.27 -4.98
N LEU A 355 3.02 -12.17 -5.18
CA LEU A 355 2.00 -12.79 -4.33
C LEU A 355 1.91 -14.30 -4.61
N ILE A 356 1.96 -15.09 -3.55
CA ILE A 356 1.79 -16.53 -3.56
C ILE A 356 0.45 -16.84 -2.90
N VAL A 357 -0.48 -17.38 -3.68
CA VAL A 357 -1.79 -17.84 -3.20
C VAL A 357 -1.68 -19.34 -2.98
N ILE A 358 -1.83 -19.78 -1.73
CA ILE A 358 -1.75 -21.19 -1.35
C ILE A 358 -3.18 -21.68 -1.15
N ALA A 359 -3.66 -22.54 -2.05
CA ALA A 359 -5.04 -22.98 -2.03
C ALA A 359 -5.20 -24.40 -2.59
N PRO A 360 -6.34 -25.06 -2.35
CA PRO A 360 -6.62 -26.38 -2.92
C PRO A 360 -6.66 -26.31 -4.45
N SER A 361 -6.28 -27.39 -5.14
CA SER A 361 -6.31 -27.45 -6.62
C SER A 361 -7.67 -27.21 -7.24
N SER A 362 -8.75 -27.36 -6.47
CA SER A 362 -10.12 -27.07 -6.88
C SER A 362 -10.47 -25.58 -6.85
N LEU A 363 -9.68 -24.75 -6.15
CA LEU A 363 -9.90 -23.31 -6.11
C LEU A 363 -9.41 -22.67 -7.40
N ILE A 364 -10.25 -21.81 -7.97
CA ILE A 364 -9.93 -21.03 -9.15
C ILE A 364 -9.38 -19.67 -8.69
N VAL A 365 -8.20 -19.30 -9.18
CA VAL A 365 -7.64 -17.95 -9.05
C VAL A 365 -7.77 -17.25 -10.41
N HIS A 366 -8.46 -16.11 -10.46
CA HIS A 366 -8.89 -15.50 -11.72
C HIS A 366 -8.98 -13.96 -11.62
N THR A 367 -9.19 -13.25 -12.73
CA THR A 367 -9.15 -11.76 -12.76
C THR A 367 -10.52 -11.10 -12.60
N GLY A 368 -11.51 -11.88 -12.13
CA GLY A 368 -12.91 -11.46 -12.04
C GLY A 368 -13.87 -12.18 -13.01
N GLU A 369 -13.40 -13.05 -13.92
CA GLU A 369 -14.29 -13.71 -14.90
C GLU A 369 -15.34 -14.64 -14.28
N LYS A 370 -14.99 -15.41 -13.25
CA LYS A 370 -15.86 -16.41 -12.61
C LYS A 370 -16.54 -15.84 -11.38
N SER A 371 -17.73 -16.30 -11.04
CA SER A 371 -18.51 -15.83 -9.87
C SER A 371 -17.96 -16.33 -8.53
N ASN A 372 -17.19 -17.42 -8.56
CA ASN A 372 -16.53 -18.06 -7.44
C ASN A 372 -15.02 -18.13 -7.66
N GLY A 373 -14.27 -18.28 -6.55
CA GLY A 373 -12.82 -18.31 -6.57
C GLY A 373 -12.22 -17.07 -5.92
N PHE A 374 -10.92 -16.92 -6.07
CA PHE A 374 -10.15 -15.82 -5.47
C PHE A 374 -9.62 -14.88 -6.55
N ILE A 375 -9.85 -13.57 -6.35
CA ILE A 375 -9.32 -12.52 -7.21
C ILE A 375 -8.14 -11.88 -6.48
N PRO A 376 -6.89 -12.05 -6.98
CA PRO A 376 -5.74 -11.40 -6.37
C PRO A 376 -5.78 -9.88 -6.66
N PRO A 377 -5.35 -9.03 -5.72
CA PRO A 377 -5.29 -7.59 -5.97
C PRO A 377 -4.10 -7.24 -6.86
N GLU A 378 -4.19 -6.09 -7.51
CA GLU A 378 -3.06 -5.48 -8.21
C GLU A 378 -2.24 -4.59 -7.32
N ARG A 379 -2.85 -4.05 -6.26
CA ARG A 379 -2.24 -3.18 -5.28
C ARG A 379 -2.66 -3.58 -3.88
N LEU A 380 -1.68 -3.69 -3.00
CA LEU A 380 -1.86 -4.05 -1.61
C LEU A 380 -1.40 -2.91 -0.71
N SER A 381 -2.35 -2.28 -0.04
CA SER A 381 -2.13 -1.28 0.99
C SER A 381 -1.66 -1.96 2.28
N VAL A 382 -0.40 -1.68 2.66
CA VAL A 382 0.29 -2.17 3.84
C VAL A 382 0.64 -0.96 4.71
N ALA A 383 -0.12 -0.74 5.78
CA ALA A 383 0.01 0.43 6.64
C ALA A 383 -0.07 1.77 5.87
N ASP A 384 1.06 2.46 5.72
CA ASP A 384 1.22 3.75 5.04
C ASP A 384 1.83 3.62 3.63
N ARG A 385 1.91 2.40 3.08
CA ARG A 385 2.47 2.12 1.76
C ARG A 385 1.50 1.34 0.91
N THR A 386 1.62 1.49 -0.40
CA THR A 386 0.90 0.66 -1.38
C THR A 386 1.91 -0.11 -2.20
N LEU A 387 1.84 -1.44 -2.16
CA LEU A 387 2.71 -2.34 -2.89
C LEU A 387 2.01 -2.84 -4.15
N SER A 388 2.63 -2.66 -5.32
CA SER A 388 2.15 -3.25 -6.57
C SER A 388 2.37 -4.77 -6.58
N VAL A 389 1.37 -5.53 -7.00
CA VAL A 389 1.43 -6.98 -7.21
C VAL A 389 1.80 -7.24 -8.67
N GLU A 390 3.09 -7.45 -8.91
CA GLU A 390 3.64 -7.62 -10.27
C GLU A 390 3.50 -9.06 -10.78
N ARG A 391 3.33 -10.01 -9.85
CA ARG A 391 3.16 -11.41 -10.19
C ARG A 391 2.32 -12.13 -9.16
N VAL A 392 1.45 -13.01 -9.64
CA VAL A 392 0.69 -13.94 -8.81
C VAL A 392 1.10 -15.36 -9.16
N THR A 393 1.25 -16.23 -8.16
CA THR A 393 1.39 -17.68 -8.39
C THR A 393 0.50 -18.43 -7.42
N HIS A 394 -0.38 -19.24 -7.99
CA HIS A 394 -1.25 -20.16 -7.28
C HIS A 394 -0.54 -21.50 -7.13
N ILE A 395 -0.44 -22.01 -5.90
CA ILE A 395 0.16 -23.31 -5.59
C ILE A 395 -0.69 -24.07 -4.56
N THR A 396 -0.53 -25.39 -4.53
CA THR A 396 -1.15 -26.22 -3.49
C THR A 396 -0.36 -26.16 -2.18
N PRO A 397 -0.98 -26.49 -1.03
CA PRO A 397 -0.25 -26.63 0.23
C PRO A 397 0.95 -27.59 0.13
N ALA A 398 0.82 -28.71 -0.60
CA ALA A 398 1.93 -29.65 -0.82
C ALA A 398 3.12 -28.99 -1.56
N ALA A 399 2.84 -28.32 -2.68
CA ALA A 399 3.87 -27.62 -3.47
C ALA A 399 4.52 -26.46 -2.68
N TYR A 400 3.79 -25.87 -1.72
CA TYR A 400 4.35 -24.89 -0.82
C TYR A 400 5.48 -25.50 0.04
N HIS A 401 5.22 -26.62 0.70
CA HIS A 401 6.19 -27.27 1.58
C HIS A 401 7.41 -27.82 0.84
N GLU A 402 7.20 -28.36 -0.36
CA GLU A 402 8.28 -28.97 -1.15
C GLU A 402 9.27 -27.92 -1.69
N ASP A 403 8.75 -26.86 -2.34
CA ASP A 403 9.59 -26.00 -3.20
C ASP A 403 9.56 -24.50 -2.84
N HIS A 404 8.58 -24.06 -2.04
CA HIS A 404 8.32 -22.63 -1.86
C HIS A 404 8.55 -22.11 -0.44
N LYS A 405 8.48 -22.97 0.59
CA LYS A 405 8.58 -22.59 2.02
C LYS A 405 9.81 -21.73 2.33
N SER A 406 10.98 -22.07 1.81
CA SER A 406 12.23 -21.33 2.07
C SER A 406 12.34 -19.97 1.36
N LYS A 407 11.45 -19.69 0.40
CA LYS A 407 11.50 -18.52 -0.48
C LYS A 407 10.29 -17.61 -0.32
N THR A 408 9.37 -17.96 0.57
CA THR A 408 8.08 -17.30 0.73
C THR A 408 7.87 -16.96 2.21
N THR A 409 7.50 -15.72 2.50
CA THR A 409 7.02 -15.28 3.81
C THR A 409 5.50 -15.32 3.79
N LEU A 410 4.89 -16.08 4.70
CA LEU A 410 3.44 -16.09 4.86
C LEU A 410 2.99 -14.82 5.56
N ILE A 411 2.03 -14.12 4.96
CA ILE A 411 1.39 -12.93 5.53
C ILE A 411 0.09 -13.26 6.23
N TRP A 412 -0.49 -14.42 5.92
CA TRP A 412 -1.68 -14.98 6.57
C TRP A 412 -1.81 -16.48 6.28
N ALA A 413 -2.30 -17.24 7.25
CA ALA A 413 -2.70 -18.63 7.07
C ALA A 413 -4.04 -18.89 7.78
N THR A 414 -4.88 -19.72 7.19
CA THR A 414 -6.14 -20.13 7.83
C THR A 414 -5.85 -20.88 9.12
N ASP A 415 -6.67 -20.65 10.15
CA ASP A 415 -6.59 -21.50 11.35
C ASP A 415 -7.07 -22.91 10.99
N SER A 416 -6.29 -23.90 11.41
CA SER A 416 -6.59 -25.34 11.39
C SER A 416 -8.01 -25.69 11.81
N SER A 417 -8.60 -24.93 12.74
CA SER A 417 -9.97 -25.15 13.24
C SER A 417 -11.07 -24.72 12.27
N SER A 418 -10.74 -23.82 11.33
CA SER A 418 -11.64 -23.20 10.35
C SER A 418 -11.33 -23.62 8.90
N ALA A 419 -10.24 -24.37 8.73
CA ALA A 419 -9.73 -24.81 7.44
C ALA A 419 -10.60 -25.95 6.88
N GLY A 420 -10.92 -25.89 5.59
CA GLY A 420 -11.52 -27.04 4.89
C GLY A 420 -10.57 -28.25 4.89
N GLU A 421 -11.10 -29.47 4.73
CA GLU A 421 -10.31 -30.73 4.77
C GLU A 421 -9.05 -30.69 3.88
N SER A 422 -9.10 -29.98 2.75
CA SER A 422 -7.99 -29.82 1.81
C SER A 422 -6.88 -28.86 2.26
N CYS A 423 -7.14 -28.02 3.27
CA CYS A 423 -6.18 -27.11 3.89
C CYS A 423 -5.60 -27.68 5.20
N THR A 424 -6.24 -28.67 5.81
CA THR A 424 -5.85 -29.24 7.12
C THR A 424 -4.75 -30.30 7.08
N GLU A 425 -4.49 -30.89 5.91
CA GLU A 425 -3.53 -32.00 5.80
C GLU A 425 -2.06 -31.56 6.01
N ILE A 426 -1.77 -30.26 5.99
CA ILE A 426 -0.41 -29.74 6.05
C ILE A 426 -0.36 -28.45 6.90
N GLU A 427 0.45 -28.46 7.96
CA GLU A 427 0.62 -27.34 8.91
C GLU A 427 1.30 -26.15 8.23
N LEU A 428 0.56 -25.06 8.03
CA LEU A 428 1.06 -23.81 7.47
C LEU A 428 1.49 -22.88 8.61
N ASP A 429 2.80 -22.70 8.78
CA ASP A 429 3.42 -21.87 9.85
C ASP A 429 3.30 -20.36 9.56
N GLY A 430 2.07 -19.85 9.40
CA GLY A 430 1.77 -18.43 9.13
C GLY A 430 0.92 -17.78 10.24
N PRO A 431 0.85 -16.44 10.28
CA PRO A 431 -0.03 -15.74 11.23
C PRO A 431 -1.50 -16.03 10.90
N SER A 432 -2.29 -16.40 11.90
CA SER A 432 -3.71 -16.72 11.74
C SER A 432 -4.64 -15.50 11.75
N SER A 433 -4.11 -14.34 12.14
CA SER A 433 -4.82 -13.07 12.13
C SER A 433 -3.94 -11.97 11.52
N THR A 434 -4.58 -11.00 10.89
CA THR A 434 -3.89 -9.79 10.44
C THR A 434 -3.64 -8.87 11.62
N PRO A 435 -2.40 -8.35 11.80
CA PRO A 435 -2.11 -7.39 12.86
C PRO A 435 -2.92 -6.10 12.71
N GLU A 436 -3.38 -5.55 13.84
CA GLU A 436 -4.21 -4.34 13.88
C GLU A 436 -3.38 -3.04 13.80
N THR A 437 -2.07 -3.10 14.06
CA THR A 437 -1.21 -1.92 14.06
C THR A 437 -0.39 -1.82 12.78
N ASN A 438 -0.18 -0.59 12.30
CA ASN A 438 0.64 -0.29 11.13
C ASN A 438 2.05 -0.89 11.22
N SER A 439 2.69 -0.82 12.40
CA SER A 439 4.03 -1.39 12.59
C SER A 439 4.03 -2.91 12.43
N ALA A 440 3.08 -3.60 13.07
CA ALA A 440 3.00 -5.05 12.99
C ALA A 440 2.61 -5.54 11.59
N GLN A 441 1.79 -4.78 10.85
CA GLN A 441 1.50 -5.08 9.45
C GLN A 441 2.76 -5.01 8.57
N ARG A 442 3.65 -4.05 8.79
CA ARG A 442 4.93 -3.97 8.06
C ARG A 442 5.83 -5.16 8.37
N GLU A 443 5.85 -5.61 9.63
CA GLU A 443 6.67 -6.75 10.07
C GLU A 443 6.26 -8.08 9.40
N LEU A 444 5.05 -8.17 8.83
CA LEU A 444 4.65 -9.32 8.01
C LEU A 444 5.44 -9.45 6.70
N PHE A 445 5.99 -8.34 6.20
CA PHE A 445 6.64 -8.29 4.90
C PHE A 445 8.16 -8.21 5.03
N PRO A 446 8.91 -8.94 4.19
CA PRO A 446 10.35 -8.74 4.07
C PRO A 446 10.71 -7.29 3.76
N THR A 447 11.74 -6.75 4.43
CA THR A 447 12.19 -5.36 4.26
C THR A 447 12.52 -5.01 2.80
N SER A 448 13.02 -5.98 2.03
CA SER A 448 13.31 -5.85 0.60
C SER A 448 12.08 -5.51 -0.25
N LEU A 449 10.88 -5.95 0.16
CA LEU A 449 9.63 -5.65 -0.53
C LEU A 449 9.08 -4.28 -0.12
N LEU A 450 9.24 -3.90 1.15
CA LEU A 450 8.78 -2.59 1.63
C LEU A 450 9.52 -1.41 0.98
N GLN A 451 10.68 -1.66 0.38
CA GLN A 451 11.47 -0.66 -0.35
C GLN A 451 10.99 -0.41 -1.79
N THR A 452 10.07 -1.24 -2.31
CA THR A 452 9.59 -1.09 -3.69
C THR A 452 8.39 -0.16 -3.83
N GLY A 453 7.77 0.26 -2.72
CA GLY A 453 6.60 1.13 -2.66
C GLY A 453 6.80 2.41 -1.85
#